data_AF-A0A426XVH0-F1
#
_entry.id   AF-A0A426XVH0-F1
#
_cell.length_a   1.000
_cell.length_b   1.000
_cell.length_c   1.000
_cell.angle_alpha   90.00
_cell.angle_beta   90.00
_cell.angle_gamma   90.00
#
_symmetry.space_group_name_H-M   'P 1'
#
loop_
_entity.id
_entity.type
_entity.pdbx_description
1 polymer ?
#
loop_
_entity_poly.entity_id
_entity_poly.type
_entity_poly.pdbx_seq_one_letter_code
_entity_poly.pdbx_strand_id
1 'polypeptide(L)'
;MAASPTISRSVTETVNGSHKFVIKGYSLAKGIGVGKHIASDTFTVGGFQWAIYFYPDGKNPEDNSAYVSVFIALASEGTDVRALFELTLVDQSGKGKHKVHSHFDRSLESGPYTLKYRGSMW
;
A
#
# COMPACT_ATOMS: atom_id res chain seq x y z
N MET A 1 -50.24 22.10 -14.94
CA MET A 1 -49.23 22.15 -13.87
C MET A 1 -47.86 22.11 -14.52
N ALA A 2 -47.03 23.14 -14.32
CA ALA A 2 -45.66 23.14 -14.86
C ALA A 2 -44.77 22.29 -13.95
N ALA A 3 -44.04 21.33 -14.52
CA ALA A 3 -43.10 20.51 -13.76
C ALA A 3 -41.95 21.40 -13.23
N SER A 4 -41.63 21.26 -11.95
CA SER A 4 -40.47 21.95 -11.37
C SER A 4 -39.17 21.26 -11.81
N PRO A 5 -38.09 21.99 -12.12
CA PRO A 5 -36.83 21.39 -12.52
C PRO A 5 -36.16 20.65 -11.35
N THR A 6 -35.49 19.53 -11.65
CA THR A 6 -34.68 18.79 -10.68
C THR A 6 -33.18 18.94 -10.98
N ILE A 7 -32.37 18.91 -9.92
CA ILE A 7 -30.90 18.96 -9.99
C ILE A 7 -30.33 17.79 -9.19
N SER A 8 -29.25 17.20 -9.70
CA SER A 8 -28.45 16.20 -9.01
C SER A 8 -26.96 16.56 -9.07
N ARG A 9 -26.19 16.13 -8.07
CA ARG A 9 -24.73 16.30 -8.01
C ARG A 9 -24.06 14.98 -7.65
N SER A 10 -22.99 14.62 -8.38
CA SER A 10 -22.08 13.54 -8.00
C SER A 10 -20.82 14.14 -7.37
N VAL A 11 -20.33 13.55 -6.29
CA VAL A 11 -19.10 13.96 -5.59
C VAL A 11 -18.23 12.72 -5.38
N THR A 12 -16.93 12.84 -5.66
CA THR A 12 -15.94 11.79 -5.41
C THR A 12 -14.85 12.38 -4.53
N GLU A 13 -14.66 11.81 -3.34
CA GLU A 13 -13.67 12.27 -2.36
C GLU A 13 -12.67 11.16 -2.06
N THR A 14 -11.43 11.55 -1.75
CA THR A 14 -10.38 10.63 -1.32
C THR A 14 -10.22 10.73 0.19
N VAL A 15 -10.21 9.58 0.87
CA VAL A 15 -9.87 9.49 2.30
C VAL A 15 -8.38 9.20 2.41
N ASN A 16 -7.64 10.12 3.05
CA ASN A 16 -6.20 9.99 3.24
C ASN A 16 -5.87 9.36 4.60
N GLY A 17 -4.81 8.56 4.64
CA GLY A 17 -4.26 8.01 5.87
C GLY A 17 -2.80 7.62 5.69
N SER A 18 -2.09 7.45 6.80
CA SER A 18 -0.69 7.02 6.80
C SER A 18 -0.44 6.04 7.93
N HIS A 19 0.55 5.16 7.74
CA HIS A 19 0.95 4.17 8.73
C HIS A 19 2.47 4.06 8.75
N LYS A 20 3.06 4.06 9.95
CA LYS A 20 4.51 3.92 10.14
C LYS A 20 4.82 2.54 10.71
N PHE A 21 5.44 1.72 9.88
CA PHE A 21 5.89 0.39 10.28
C PHE A 21 7.39 0.41 10.63
N VAL A 22 7.75 0.01 11.85
CA VAL A 22 9.14 0.00 12.34
C VAL A 22 9.58 -1.43 12.65
N ILE A 23 10.58 -1.91 11.92
CA ILE A 23 11.22 -3.20 12.15
C ILE A 23 12.46 -2.99 13.01
N LYS A 24 12.42 -3.45 14.26
CA LYS A 24 13.60 -3.51 15.13
C LYS A 24 14.35 -4.83 14.89
N GLY A 25 15.68 -4.78 14.94
CA GLY A 25 16.51 -5.98 14.75
C GLY A 25 16.50 -6.52 13.31
N TYR A 26 16.45 -5.63 12.30
CA TYR A 26 16.41 -6.02 10.88
C TYR A 26 17.50 -7.04 10.48
N SER A 27 18.70 -6.95 11.06
CA SER A 27 19.77 -7.92 10.81
C SER A 27 19.41 -9.36 11.16
N LEU A 28 18.53 -9.57 12.16
CA LEU A 28 18.01 -10.89 12.53
C LEU A 28 16.82 -11.32 11.67
N ALA A 29 16.10 -10.35 11.10
CA ALA A 29 14.99 -10.59 10.18
C ALA A 29 15.45 -10.95 8.77
N LYS A 30 16.65 -10.52 8.37
CA LYS A 30 17.26 -10.93 7.10
C LYS A 30 17.65 -12.40 7.17
N GLY A 31 17.38 -13.16 6.11
CA GLY A 31 17.65 -14.60 6.05
C GLY A 31 16.53 -15.49 6.58
N ILE A 32 15.35 -14.96 6.91
CA ILE A 32 14.20 -15.80 7.27
C ILE A 32 13.74 -16.68 6.11
N GLY A 33 14.06 -16.30 4.87
CA GLY A 33 13.85 -17.05 3.64
C GLY A 33 13.00 -16.28 2.62
N VAL A 34 13.25 -16.53 1.34
CA VAL A 34 12.51 -15.91 0.23
C VAL A 34 11.01 -16.20 0.34
N GLY A 35 10.18 -15.19 0.07
CA GLY A 35 8.72 -15.31 0.13
C GLY A 35 8.13 -15.31 1.53
N LYS A 36 8.95 -15.25 2.59
CA LYS A 36 8.47 -15.00 3.95
C LYS A 36 8.47 -13.50 4.23
N HIS A 37 7.44 -13.05 4.93
CA HIS A 37 7.26 -11.64 5.26
C HIS A 37 7.06 -11.41 6.75
N ILE A 38 7.29 -10.16 7.13
CA ILE A 38 6.88 -9.58 8.40
C ILE A 38 5.73 -8.62 8.07
N ALA A 39 4.57 -8.84 8.69
CA ALA A 39 3.42 -7.98 8.55
C ALA A 39 3.45 -6.85 9.58
N SER A 40 2.99 -5.66 9.20
CA SER A 40 2.62 -4.62 10.16
C SER A 40 1.34 -4.97 10.91
N ASP A 41 1.04 -4.20 11.95
CA ASP A 41 -0.33 -4.14 12.47
C ASP A 41 -1.28 -3.62 11.38
N THR A 42 -2.56 -3.95 11.51
CA THR A 42 -3.58 -3.44 10.60
C THR A 42 -3.88 -1.97 10.90
N PHE A 43 -4.20 -1.21 9.86
CA PHE A 43 -4.62 0.19 9.97
C PHE A 43 -5.79 0.48 9.03
N THR A 44 -6.64 1.43 9.41
CA THR A 44 -7.90 1.70 8.70
C THR A 44 -7.82 2.99 7.88
N VAL A 45 -8.13 2.91 6.59
CA VAL A 45 -8.25 4.06 5.69
C VAL A 45 -9.41 3.81 4.74
N GLY A 46 -10.29 4.82 4.56
CA GLY A 46 -11.42 4.73 3.64
C GLY A 46 -12.44 3.63 4.00
N GLY A 47 -12.51 3.21 5.27
CA GLY A 47 -13.38 2.13 5.73
C GLY A 47 -12.82 0.71 5.53
N PHE A 48 -11.62 0.57 4.98
CA PHE A 48 -10.94 -0.71 4.79
C PHE A 48 -9.74 -0.86 5.72
N GLN A 49 -9.44 -2.11 6.10
CA GLN A 49 -8.24 -2.42 6.85
C GLN A 49 -7.12 -2.80 5.88
N TRP A 50 -5.93 -2.28 6.17
CA TRP A 50 -4.73 -2.43 5.37
C TRP A 50 -3.59 -2.95 6.25
N ALA A 51 -2.59 -3.57 5.62
CA ALA A 51 -1.34 -3.96 6.28
C ALA A 51 -0.17 -3.80 5.31
N ILE A 52 1.03 -3.56 5.85
CA ILE A 52 2.27 -3.55 5.08
C ILE A 52 2.95 -4.91 5.22
N TYR A 53 3.27 -5.55 4.10
CA TYR A 53 4.05 -6.79 4.08
C TYR A 53 5.48 -6.51 3.63
N PHE A 54 6.43 -6.75 4.52
CA PHE A 54 7.85 -6.59 4.26
C PHE A 54 8.53 -7.94 4.09
N TYR A 55 9.15 -8.17 2.93
CA TYR A 55 9.89 -9.40 2.60
C TYR A 55 11.39 -9.09 2.66
N PRO A 56 12.10 -9.48 3.75
CA PRO A 56 13.51 -9.16 3.93
C PRO A 56 14.39 -9.79 2.84
N ASP A 57 14.04 -10.97 2.34
CA ASP A 57 14.81 -11.72 1.33
C ASP A 57 14.15 -11.70 -0.05
N GLY A 58 13.25 -10.75 -0.28
CA GLY A 58 12.49 -10.65 -1.52
C GLY A 58 11.27 -11.58 -1.54
N LYS A 59 10.34 -11.28 -2.45
CA LYS A 59 9.06 -11.98 -2.57
C LYS A 59 9.14 -13.27 -3.39
N ASN A 60 10.04 -13.32 -4.37
CA ASN A 60 10.10 -14.32 -5.42
C ASN A 60 11.51 -14.94 -5.50
N PRO A 61 11.65 -16.28 -5.56
CA PRO A 61 12.94 -16.96 -5.66
C PRO A 61 13.80 -16.51 -6.84
N GLU A 62 13.15 -16.15 -7.96
CA GLU A 62 13.78 -15.74 -9.22
C GLU A 62 14.66 -14.50 -9.05
N ASP A 63 14.37 -13.69 -8.03
CA ASP A 63 15.08 -12.44 -7.74
C ASP A 63 16.39 -12.68 -6.97
N ASN A 64 16.70 -13.94 -6.62
CA ASN A 64 17.92 -14.36 -5.92
C ASN A 64 18.24 -13.54 -4.65
N SER A 65 17.21 -13.08 -3.93
CA SER A 65 17.34 -12.22 -2.74
C SER A 65 18.10 -10.91 -2.98
N ALA A 66 18.18 -10.44 -4.23
CA ALA A 66 18.94 -9.25 -4.63
C ALA A 66 18.37 -7.96 -4.03
N TYR A 67 17.10 -7.95 -3.67
CA TYR A 67 16.40 -6.82 -3.08
C TYR A 67 15.41 -7.25 -2.00
N VAL A 68 15.05 -6.29 -1.15
CA VAL A 68 13.88 -6.42 -0.26
C VAL A 68 12.62 -6.09 -1.06
N SER A 69 11.48 -6.62 -0.67
CA SER A 69 10.19 -6.26 -1.28
C SER A 69 9.22 -5.73 -0.23
N VAL A 70 8.45 -4.71 -0.58
CA VAL A 70 7.45 -4.10 0.30
C VAL A 70 6.15 -3.99 -0.46
N PHE A 71 5.07 -4.43 0.16
CA PHE A 71 3.74 -4.43 -0.42
C PHE A 71 2.74 -3.79 0.52
N ILE A 72 1.73 -3.13 -0.05
CA ILE A 72 0.51 -2.78 0.66
C ILE A 72 -0.53 -3.88 0.40
N ALA A 73 -1.17 -4.39 1.46
CA ALA A 73 -2.13 -5.48 1.38
C ALA A 73 -3.49 -5.06 1.94
N LEU A 74 -4.57 -5.49 1.26
CA LEU A 74 -5.92 -5.36 1.78
C LEU A 74 -6.16 -6.43 2.84
N ALA A 75 -6.33 -6.02 4.10
CA ALA A 75 -6.47 -6.92 5.24
C ALA A 75 -7.93 -7.24 5.61
N SER A 76 -8.87 -6.33 5.29
CA SER A 76 -10.31 -6.59 5.42
C SER A 76 -10.89 -7.27 4.18
N GLU A 77 -12.12 -7.77 4.31
CA GLU A 77 -12.93 -8.10 3.14
C GLU A 77 -13.24 -6.83 2.32
N GLY A 78 -13.38 -7.00 1.01
CA GLY A 78 -13.66 -5.93 0.06
C GLY A 78 -13.63 -6.46 -1.37
N THR A 79 -14.35 -5.80 -2.27
CA THR A 79 -14.33 -6.12 -3.70
C THR A 79 -14.01 -4.86 -4.48
N ASP A 80 -13.05 -4.96 -5.39
CA ASP A 80 -12.57 -3.87 -6.24
C ASP A 80 -12.27 -2.57 -5.47
N VAL A 81 -11.57 -2.72 -4.34
CA VAL A 81 -11.17 -1.59 -3.50
C VAL A 81 -10.12 -0.76 -4.25
N ARG A 82 -10.44 0.50 -4.50
CA ARG A 82 -9.56 1.44 -5.19
C ARG A 82 -8.69 2.22 -4.21
N ALA A 83 -7.38 2.21 -4.43
CA ALA A 83 -6.43 2.97 -3.61
C ALA A 83 -5.31 3.61 -4.44
N LEU A 84 -4.88 4.79 -4.01
CA LEU A 84 -3.57 5.35 -4.32
C LEU A 84 -2.73 5.23 -3.06
N PHE A 85 -1.44 4.97 -3.21
CA PHE A 85 -0.53 4.84 -2.09
C PHE A 85 0.88 5.25 -2.48
N GLU A 86 1.65 5.56 -1.45
CA GLU A 86 3.08 5.80 -1.51
C GLU A 86 3.75 4.94 -0.44
N LEU A 87 4.78 4.21 -0.82
CA LEU A 87 5.62 3.45 0.08
C LEU A 87 6.97 4.14 0.19
N THR A 88 7.34 4.51 1.41
CA THR A 88 8.59 5.23 1.69
C THR A 88 9.45 4.44 2.66
N LEU A 89 10.61 3.99 2.19
CA LEU A 89 11.67 3.49 3.05
C LEU A 89 12.51 4.66 3.56
N VAL A 90 12.42 4.90 4.87
CA VAL A 90 13.01 6.06 5.54
C VAL A 90 14.51 5.88 5.73
N ASP A 91 15.26 6.83 5.18
CA ASP A 91 16.71 6.99 5.43
C ASP A 91 16.95 7.49 6.86
N GLN A 92 17.66 6.68 7.65
CA GLN A 92 17.99 6.97 9.04
C GLN A 92 19.35 7.67 9.21
N SER A 93 20.11 7.89 8.13
CA SER A 93 21.43 8.55 8.18
C SER A 93 21.36 10.06 8.41
N GLY A 94 20.16 10.64 8.47
CA GLY A 94 19.95 12.09 8.59
C GLY A 94 20.14 12.87 7.29
N LYS A 95 20.46 12.19 6.18
CA LYS A 95 20.70 12.82 4.86
C LYS A 95 19.43 13.00 4.03
N GLY A 96 18.27 12.55 4.53
CA GLY A 96 16.98 12.68 3.87
C GLY A 96 16.85 11.90 2.56
N LYS A 97 17.70 10.88 2.32
CA LYS A 97 17.73 10.12 1.06
C LYS A 97 16.74 8.96 1.07
N HIS A 98 15.48 9.25 1.32
CA HIS A 98 14.41 8.25 1.36
C HIS A 98 14.27 7.55 0.00
N LYS A 99 13.92 6.25 0.03
CA LYS A 99 13.50 5.54 -1.18
C LYS A 99 11.97 5.58 -1.22
N VAL A 100 11.45 6.34 -2.17
CA VAL A 100 10.01 6.58 -2.33
C VAL A 100 9.54 5.86 -3.58
N HIS A 101 8.46 5.11 -3.45
CA HIS A 101 7.71 4.56 -4.57
C HIS A 101 6.27 5.06 -4.47
N SER A 102 5.88 5.96 -5.38
CA SER A 102 4.60 6.66 -5.33
C SER A 102 3.73 6.34 -6.53
N HIS A 103 2.43 6.17 -6.28
CA HIS A 103 1.41 6.06 -7.33
C HIS A 103 0.60 7.32 -7.52
N PHE A 104 0.87 8.38 -6.75
CA PHE A 104 0.22 9.67 -6.93
C PHE A 104 0.69 10.38 -8.22
N ASP A 105 1.92 10.11 -8.66
CA ASP A 105 2.54 10.79 -9.80
C ASP A 105 2.33 10.07 -11.15
N ARG A 106 1.58 8.96 -11.18
CA ARG A 106 1.33 8.24 -12.44
C ARG A 106 0.36 9.01 -13.32
N SER A 107 0.58 8.92 -14.64
CA SER A 107 -0.36 9.41 -15.66
C SER A 107 -1.80 9.00 -15.32
N LEU A 108 -2.72 9.95 -15.44
CA LEU A 108 -4.17 9.82 -15.21
C LEU A 108 -4.79 8.61 -15.94
N GLU A 109 -4.13 8.10 -16.97
CA GLU A 109 -4.55 6.91 -17.72
C GLU A 109 -4.56 5.62 -16.89
N SER A 110 -3.76 5.53 -15.82
CA SER A 110 -3.63 4.30 -15.03
C SER A 110 -4.54 4.22 -13.80
N GLY A 111 -5.22 5.32 -13.44
CA GLY A 111 -6.18 5.39 -12.34
C GLY A 111 -5.65 4.88 -10.98
N PRO A 112 -6.51 4.85 -9.94
CA PRO A 112 -6.19 4.16 -8.70
C PRO A 112 -6.03 2.65 -8.92
N TYR A 113 -5.20 2.02 -8.09
CA TYR A 113 -5.05 0.57 -8.08
C TYR A 113 -6.28 -0.10 -7.53
N THR A 114 -6.69 -1.20 -8.16
CA THR A 114 -7.83 -2.01 -7.72
C THR A 114 -7.33 -3.28 -7.03
N LEU A 115 -7.59 -3.39 -5.72
CA LEU A 115 -7.38 -4.58 -4.92
C LEU A 115 -8.69 -5.38 -4.87
N LYS A 116 -8.65 -6.58 -5.46
CA LYS A 116 -9.87 -7.33 -5.81
C LYS A 116 -10.55 -8.01 -4.63
N TYR A 117 -9.76 -8.48 -3.67
CA TYR A 117 -10.23 -9.26 -2.51
C TYR A 117 -9.21 -9.23 -1.38
N ARG A 118 -9.61 -9.69 -0.19
CA ARG A 118 -8.74 -9.76 0.99
C ARG A 118 -7.45 -10.55 0.70
N GLY A 119 -6.31 -9.98 1.06
CA GLY A 119 -4.99 -10.54 0.79
C GLY A 119 -4.43 -10.17 -0.60
N SER A 120 -5.22 -9.50 -1.45
CA SER A 120 -4.66 -8.81 -2.61
C SER A 120 -3.59 -7.83 -2.13
N MET A 121 -2.48 -7.79 -2.84
CA MET A 121 -1.34 -6.94 -2.53
C MET A 121 -0.83 -6.27 -3.80
N TRP A 122 -0.27 -5.08 -3.63
CA TRP A 122 0.46 -4.37 -4.67
C TRP A 122 1.89 -4.11 -4.21
#